data_AF-A0A9W9JKN5-F1
#
_entry.id   AF-A0A9W9JKN5-F1
#
_cell.length_a   1.000
_cell.length_b   1.000
_cell.length_c   1.000
_cell.angle_alpha   90.00
_cell.angle_beta   90.00
_cell.angle_gamma   90.00
#
_symmetry.space_group_name_H-M   'P 1'
#
loop_
_entity.id
_entity.type
_entity.pdbx_description
1 polymer ?
#
loop_
_entity_poly.entity_id
_entity_poly.type
_entity_poly.pdbx_seq_one_letter_code
_entity_poly.pdbx_strand_id
1 'polypeptide(L)'
;MTDPYEEDPEKIPTTDMYADVPFYGRYYPKPDDFRVEIQHVNSQTTESQRYWASIVRLCTEEIRIYPADEGGRDVFALGSVIVKSSHLHGRDGAQYTEIDFSYADSNEIRAISLAKTVLKDVNVPKIYFAGKVLTLVTYLSAQ
;
A
#
# COMPACT_ATOMS: atom_id res chain seq x y z
N MET A 1 5.95 -32.37 4.35
CA MET A 1 6.43 -31.12 4.97
C MET A 1 5.64 -30.01 4.28
N THR A 2 4.84 -29.25 5.02
CA THR A 2 4.03 -28.16 4.46
C THR A 2 4.95 -27.02 4.05
N ASP A 3 4.73 -26.42 2.89
CA ASP A 3 5.43 -25.19 2.51
C ASP A 3 4.94 -24.04 3.40
N PRO A 4 5.80 -23.46 4.27
CA PRO A 4 5.38 -22.34 5.11
C PRO A 4 5.01 -21.09 4.30
N TYR A 5 5.44 -21.02 3.04
CA TYR A 5 5.19 -19.93 2.10
C TYR A 5 4.06 -20.24 1.10
N GLU A 6 3.26 -21.29 1.30
CA GLU A 6 2.09 -21.54 0.44
C GLU A 6 1.15 -20.32 0.46
N GLU A 7 0.93 -19.73 -0.71
CA GLU A 7 0.11 -18.52 -0.87
C GLU A 7 -1.31 -18.85 -1.32
N ASP A 8 -1.53 -20.01 -1.95
CA ASP A 8 -2.85 -20.44 -2.44
C ASP A 8 -3.75 -20.87 -1.28
N PRO A 9 -4.85 -20.13 -0.98
CA PRO A 9 -5.72 -20.42 0.14
C PRO A 9 -6.32 -21.83 0.11
N GLU A 10 -6.47 -22.43 -1.08
CA GLU A 10 -7.01 -23.79 -1.22
C GLU A 10 -5.99 -24.87 -0.81
N LYS A 11 -4.71 -24.53 -0.73
CA LYS A 11 -3.61 -25.44 -0.38
C LYS A 11 -3.08 -25.24 1.04
N ILE A 12 -3.45 -24.14 1.70
CA ILE A 12 -3.09 -23.89 3.11
C ILE A 12 -3.77 -24.95 4.00
N PRO A 13 -3.01 -25.72 4.80
CA PRO A 13 -3.62 -26.71 5.67
C PRO A 13 -4.50 -26.06 6.74
N THR A 14 -5.61 -26.73 7.09
CA THR A 14 -6.49 -26.28 8.17
C THR A 14 -5.83 -26.30 9.55
N THR A 15 -4.69 -26.97 9.70
CA THR A 15 -3.86 -26.98 10.91
C THR A 15 -2.83 -25.85 10.94
N ASP A 16 -2.73 -25.04 9.89
CA ASP A 16 -1.81 -23.92 9.84
C ASP A 16 -2.26 -22.83 10.81
N MET A 17 -1.36 -22.45 11.71
CA MET A 17 -1.65 -21.49 12.79
C MET A 17 -1.86 -20.05 12.30
N TYR A 18 -1.60 -19.79 11.03
CA TYR A 18 -1.75 -18.50 10.37
C TYR A 18 -2.74 -18.58 9.19
N ALA A 19 -3.54 -19.65 9.09
CA ALA A 19 -4.51 -19.82 8.00
C ALA A 19 -5.57 -18.72 7.96
N ASP A 20 -5.90 -18.15 9.11
CA ASP A 20 -6.84 -17.05 9.29
C ASP A 20 -6.17 -15.67 9.26
N VAL A 21 -4.84 -15.62 9.13
CA VAL A 21 -4.07 -14.38 9.03
C VAL A 21 -3.78 -14.16 7.55
N PRO A 22 -4.50 -13.25 6.86
CA PRO A 22 -4.26 -12.96 5.44
C PRO A 22 -2.85 -12.40 5.17
N PHE A 23 -2.08 -12.13 6.23
CA PHE A 23 -0.98 -11.19 6.28
C PHE A 23 0.39 -11.82 6.59
N TYR A 24 0.50 -13.15 6.60
CA TYR A 24 1.80 -13.84 6.74
C TYR A 24 2.62 -13.88 5.44
N GLY A 25 2.52 -12.84 4.61
CA GLY A 25 3.15 -12.76 3.29
C GLY A 25 2.48 -13.62 2.21
N ARG A 26 1.34 -14.24 2.52
CA ARG A 26 0.59 -15.14 1.61
C ARG A 26 -0.38 -14.35 0.75
N TYR A 27 0.17 -13.58 -0.18
CA TYR A 27 -0.64 -12.86 -1.15
C TYR A 27 -0.62 -13.62 -2.48
N TYR A 28 -1.76 -14.17 -2.88
CA TYR A 28 -1.93 -14.91 -4.13
C TYR A 28 -2.63 -14.03 -5.18
N PRO A 29 -1.89 -13.21 -5.95
CA PRO A 29 -2.48 -12.31 -6.92
C PRO A 29 -3.26 -13.05 -8.01
N LYS A 30 -4.48 -12.60 -8.27
CA LYS A 30 -5.31 -13.12 -9.36
C LYS A 30 -5.13 -12.29 -10.64
N PRO A 31 -5.33 -12.88 -11.83
CA PRO A 31 -5.19 -12.14 -13.08
C PRO A 31 -6.09 -10.90 -13.21
N ASP A 32 -7.27 -10.94 -12.57
CA ASP A 32 -8.29 -9.89 -12.52
C ASP A 32 -8.13 -8.93 -11.33
N ASP A 33 -7.08 -9.11 -10.50
CA ASP A 33 -6.77 -8.17 -9.43
C ASP A 33 -6.44 -6.79 -9.99
N PHE A 34 -6.72 -5.77 -9.17
CA PHE A 34 -6.38 -4.40 -9.46
C PHE A 34 -4.90 -4.25 -9.88
N ARG A 35 -4.69 -3.46 -10.93
CA ARG A 35 -3.37 -3.09 -11.45
C ARG A 35 -3.30 -1.58 -11.65
N VAL A 36 -2.13 -1.03 -11.35
CA VAL A 36 -1.87 0.39 -11.58
C VAL A 36 -1.83 0.70 -13.07
N GLU A 37 -2.55 1.74 -13.45
CA GLU A 37 -2.52 2.32 -14.79
C GLU A 37 -1.20 3.06 -15.00
N ILE A 38 -0.39 2.55 -15.93
CA ILE A 38 0.99 2.99 -16.12
C ILE A 38 1.12 4.48 -16.45
N GLN A 39 0.09 5.10 -17.01
CA GLN A 39 0.05 6.51 -17.39
C GLN A 39 0.08 7.47 -16.20
N HIS A 40 -0.31 7.00 -15.01
CA HIS A 40 -0.35 7.81 -13.80
C HIS A 40 0.91 7.65 -12.92
N VAL A 41 1.78 6.69 -13.25
CA VAL A 41 3.00 6.36 -12.49
C VAL A 41 3.93 7.56 -12.41
N ASN A 42 4.31 7.94 -11.19
CA ASN A 42 5.15 9.11 -10.89
C ASN A 42 4.67 10.43 -11.50
N SER A 43 3.38 10.53 -11.87
CA SER A 43 2.79 11.73 -12.44
C SER A 43 2.08 12.55 -11.37
N GLN A 44 2.26 13.88 -11.42
CA GLN A 44 1.61 14.84 -10.54
C GLN A 44 0.55 15.69 -11.26
N THR A 45 0.13 15.30 -12.46
CA THR A 45 -0.98 15.98 -13.15
C THR A 45 -2.25 15.91 -12.31
N THR A 46 -3.15 16.89 -12.48
CA THR A 46 -4.45 16.90 -11.77
C THR A 46 -5.23 15.59 -11.97
N GLU A 47 -5.16 15.02 -13.17
CA GLU A 47 -5.77 13.72 -13.48
C GLU A 47 -5.13 12.59 -12.68
N SER A 48 -3.80 12.52 -12.64
CA SER A 48 -3.09 11.49 -11.86
C SER A 48 -3.35 11.64 -10.36
N GLN A 49 -3.45 12.87 -9.85
CA GLN A 49 -3.84 13.12 -8.46
C GLN A 49 -5.24 12.57 -8.14
N ARG A 50 -6.22 12.76 -9.04
CA ARG A 50 -7.55 12.15 -8.89
C ARG A 50 -7.51 10.62 -8.95
N TYR A 51 -6.67 10.06 -9.82
CA TYR A 51 -6.44 8.63 -9.91
C TYR A 51 -5.84 8.06 -8.61
N TRP A 52 -4.79 8.66 -8.07
CA TRP A 52 -4.21 8.22 -6.79
C TRP A 52 -5.20 8.40 -5.63
N ALA A 53 -6.01 9.46 -5.65
CA ALA A 53 -7.08 9.65 -4.67
C ALA A 53 -8.18 8.57 -4.77
N SER A 54 -8.52 8.10 -5.97
CA SER A 54 -9.49 7.02 -6.12
C SER A 54 -8.96 5.69 -5.59
N ILE A 55 -7.67 5.40 -5.79
CA ILE A 55 -6.99 4.23 -5.20
C ILE A 55 -6.99 4.29 -3.67
N VAL A 56 -6.59 5.44 -3.10
CA VAL A 56 -6.60 5.61 -1.64
C VAL A 56 -8.01 5.42 -1.08
N ARG A 57 -9.06 5.83 -1.79
CA ARG A 57 -10.46 5.59 -1.34
C ARG A 57 -10.87 4.12 -1.32
N LEU A 58 -10.21 3.25 -2.09
CA LEU A 58 -10.45 1.80 -2.05
C LEU A 58 -9.78 1.14 -0.83
N CYS A 59 -8.84 1.83 -0.16
CA CYS A 59 -8.12 1.34 1.00
C CYS A 59 -8.96 1.44 2.28
N THR A 60 -9.93 0.54 2.42
CA THR A 60 -10.80 0.47 3.60
C THR A 60 -10.21 -0.42 4.71
N GLU A 61 -10.87 -0.46 5.87
CA GLU A 61 -10.41 -1.28 7.00
C GLU A 61 -10.40 -2.78 6.67
N GLU A 62 -11.30 -3.24 5.79
CA GLU A 62 -11.44 -4.63 5.38
C GLU A 62 -10.24 -5.14 4.57
N ILE A 63 -9.53 -4.25 3.88
CA ILE A 63 -8.33 -4.60 3.09
C ILE A 63 -7.03 -4.11 3.73
N ARG A 64 -7.10 -3.67 4.99
CA ARG A 64 -5.96 -3.23 5.78
C ARG A 64 -5.20 -4.45 6.31
N ILE A 65 -3.91 -4.53 5.96
CA ILE A 65 -2.97 -5.55 6.42
C ILE A 65 -2.64 -5.34 7.89
N TYR A 66 -2.30 -4.11 8.26
CA TYR A 66 -2.12 -3.75 9.66
C TYR A 66 -2.37 -2.25 9.85
N PRO A 67 -3.00 -1.88 10.97
CA PRO A 67 -3.05 -0.49 11.39
C PRO A 67 -1.65 -0.02 11.78
N ALA A 68 -1.38 1.25 11.55
CA ALA A 68 -0.21 1.90 12.12
C ALA A 68 -0.46 2.34 13.57
N ASP A 69 0.63 2.36 14.33
CA ASP A 69 0.68 3.07 15.61
C ASP A 69 0.53 4.59 15.39
N GLU A 70 0.41 5.34 16.49
CA GLU A 70 0.26 6.79 16.48
C GLU A 70 1.26 7.49 15.54
N GLY A 71 0.73 8.18 14.54
CA GLY A 71 1.55 8.92 13.58
C GLY A 71 2.19 8.08 12.47
N GLY A 72 1.87 6.79 12.35
CA GLY A 72 2.35 5.94 11.25
C GLY A 72 1.49 5.99 9.99
N ARG A 73 1.64 4.99 9.11
CA ARG A 73 0.79 4.77 7.93
C ARG A 73 0.22 3.37 7.96
N ASP A 74 -1.09 3.27 7.87
CA ASP A 74 -1.75 1.99 7.66
C ASP A 74 -1.25 1.37 6.35
N VAL A 75 -1.17 0.05 6.34
CA VAL A 75 -0.74 -0.70 5.16
C VAL A 75 -1.89 -1.55 4.64
N PHE A 76 -2.12 -1.46 3.34
CA PHE A 76 -3.24 -2.10 2.66
C PHE A 76 -2.74 -2.96 1.50
N ALA A 77 -3.46 -4.05 1.22
CA ALA A 77 -3.29 -4.84 0.01
C ALA A 77 -4.48 -4.57 -0.92
N LEU A 78 -4.24 -3.94 -2.07
CA LEU A 78 -5.28 -3.65 -3.05
C LEU A 78 -4.93 -4.32 -4.38
N GLY A 79 -5.48 -5.52 -4.60
CA GLY A 79 -5.01 -6.37 -5.69
C GLY A 79 -3.49 -6.47 -5.64
N SER A 80 -2.82 -6.28 -6.77
CA SER A 80 -1.38 -6.51 -6.91
C SER A 80 -0.47 -5.44 -6.29
N VAL A 81 -1.00 -4.49 -5.52
CA VAL A 81 -0.23 -3.40 -4.94
C VAL A 81 -0.40 -3.25 -3.44
N ILE A 82 0.70 -2.89 -2.79
CA ILE A 82 0.73 -2.48 -1.39
C ILE A 82 0.63 -0.95 -1.33
N VAL A 83 -0.32 -0.45 -0.53
CA VAL A 83 -0.51 0.98 -0.30
C VAL A 83 -0.17 1.29 1.15
N LYS A 84 0.71 2.28 1.39
CA LYS A 84 0.98 2.83 2.72
C LYS A 84 0.33 4.22 2.81
N SER A 85 -0.65 4.40 3.68
CA SER A 85 -1.39 5.66 3.77
C SER A 85 -1.93 5.92 5.17
N SER A 86 -1.92 7.18 5.60
CA SER A 86 -2.51 7.64 6.86
C SER A 86 -3.95 8.18 6.70
N HIS A 87 -4.59 7.98 5.53
CA HIS A 87 -5.88 8.61 5.22
C HIS A 87 -7.08 8.18 6.08
N LEU A 88 -6.95 7.09 6.85
CA LEU A 88 -7.96 6.68 7.84
C LEU A 88 -7.74 7.36 9.20
N HIS A 89 -6.56 7.93 9.44
CA HIS A 89 -6.22 8.60 10.69
C HIS A 89 -6.92 9.96 10.77
N GLY A 90 -7.56 10.26 11.90
CA GLY A 90 -8.32 11.49 12.13
C GLY A 90 -9.85 11.38 11.95
N ARG A 91 -10.39 10.20 11.62
CA ARG A 91 -11.84 9.96 11.56
C ARG A 91 -12.53 9.97 12.94
N ASP A 92 -11.79 9.63 14.00
CA ASP A 92 -12.35 9.47 15.37
C ASP A 92 -12.14 10.70 16.28
N GLY A 93 -11.89 11.88 15.71
CA GLY A 93 -11.75 13.13 16.48
C GLY A 93 -10.42 13.28 17.24
N ALA A 94 -9.53 12.29 17.17
CA ALA A 94 -8.15 12.42 17.62
C ALA A 94 -7.36 13.32 16.65
N GLN A 95 -6.87 14.47 17.15
CA GLN A 95 -5.94 15.34 16.42
C GLN A 95 -4.55 14.70 16.41
N TYR A 96 -4.33 13.77 15.48
CA TYR A 96 -2.97 13.38 15.15
C TYR A 96 -2.36 14.45 14.24
N THR A 97 -1.17 14.93 14.60
CA THR A 97 -0.42 15.82 13.72
C THR A 97 -0.01 15.00 12.48
N GLU A 98 -0.43 15.42 11.30
CA GLU A 98 -0.01 14.76 10.05
C GLU A 98 1.52 14.78 9.96
N ILE A 99 2.13 13.60 9.89
CA ILE A 99 3.57 13.46 9.75
C ILE A 99 3.95 13.53 8.28
N ASP A 100 4.95 14.35 7.97
CA ASP A 100 5.51 14.41 6.63
C ASP A 100 6.47 13.22 6.39
N PHE A 101 6.04 12.29 5.54
CA PHE A 101 6.80 11.08 5.21
C PHE A 101 7.79 11.25 4.06
N SER A 102 8.01 12.46 3.54
CA SER A 102 8.87 12.70 2.37
C SER A 102 10.29 12.13 2.50
N TYR A 103 10.88 12.20 3.69
CA TYR A 103 12.20 11.60 3.96
C TYR A 103 12.15 10.07 3.99
N ALA A 104 11.13 9.48 4.60
CA ALA A 104 10.95 8.03 4.62
C ALA A 104 10.73 7.49 3.20
N ASP A 105 9.89 8.15 2.42
CA ASP A 105 9.62 7.80 1.02
C ASP A 105 10.87 7.92 0.15
N SER A 106 11.64 8.99 0.32
CA SER A 106 12.92 9.17 -0.37
C SER A 106 13.92 8.07 -0.01
N ASN A 107 13.95 7.64 1.26
CA ASN A 107 14.80 6.55 1.72
C ASN A 107 14.37 5.21 1.11
N GLU A 108 13.06 4.90 1.06
CA GLU A 108 12.54 3.69 0.44
C GLU A 108 12.89 3.62 -1.06
N ILE A 109 12.72 4.72 -1.80
CA ILE A 109 13.09 4.81 -3.22
C ILE A 109 14.59 4.52 -3.43
N ARG A 110 15.45 5.12 -2.59
CA ARG A 110 16.91 4.90 -2.66
C ARG A 110 17.28 3.47 -2.29
N ALA A 111 16.66 2.90 -1.26
CA ALA A 111 16.90 1.53 -0.83
C ALA A 111 16.51 0.53 -1.93
N ILE A 112 15.36 0.72 -2.58
CA ILE A 112 14.92 -0.10 -3.71
C ILE A 112 15.88 0.02 -4.90
N SER A 113 16.34 1.23 -5.20
CA SER A 113 17.33 1.46 -6.27
C SER A 113 18.62 0.69 -5.99
N LEU A 114 19.14 0.76 -4.77
CA LEU A 114 20.32 0.02 -4.34
C LEU A 114 20.09 -1.50 -4.42
N ALA A 115 18.98 -2.00 -3.87
CA ALA A 115 18.65 -3.41 -3.86
C ALA A 115 18.59 -4.00 -5.27
N LYS A 116 18.02 -3.29 -6.25
CA LYS A 116 17.99 -3.73 -7.66
C LYS A 116 19.37 -3.94 -8.27
N THR A 117 20.40 -3.21 -7.82
CA THR A 117 21.76 -3.38 -8.34
C THR A 117 22.46 -4.61 -7.78
N VAL A 118 22.09 -5.03 -6.57
CA VAL A 118 22.73 -6.13 -5.83
C VAL A 118 21.96 -7.44 -6.02
N LEU A 119 20.63 -7.40 -5.94
CA LEU A 119 19.75 -8.57 -5.96
C LEU A 119 19.20 -8.83 -7.36
N LYS A 120 20.06 -9.24 -8.29
CA LYS A 120 19.71 -9.39 -9.72
C LYS A 120 18.67 -10.47 -10.00
N ASP A 121 18.65 -11.52 -9.17
CA ASP A 121 17.77 -12.68 -9.34
C ASP A 121 16.55 -12.64 -8.42
N VAL A 122 16.31 -11.51 -7.74
CA VAL A 122 15.18 -11.31 -6.84
C VAL A 122 14.28 -10.20 -7.38
N ASN A 123 12.97 -10.45 -7.38
CA ASN A 123 12.00 -9.42 -7.71
C ASN A 123 11.97 -8.36 -6.61
N VAL A 124 12.52 -7.17 -6.90
CA VAL A 124 12.46 -6.01 -6.01
C VAL A 124 11.20 -5.19 -6.30
N PRO A 125 10.49 -4.68 -5.27
CA PRO A 125 9.31 -3.86 -5.45
C PRO A 125 9.50 -2.67 -6.41
N LYS A 126 8.42 -2.32 -7.11
CA LYS A 126 8.33 -1.11 -7.93
C LYS A 126 7.50 -0.06 -7.21
N ILE A 127 8.06 1.12 -7.02
CA ILE A 127 7.31 2.29 -6.54
C ILE A 127 6.54 2.87 -7.72
N TYR A 128 5.21 2.89 -7.62
CA TYR A 128 4.32 3.48 -8.61
C TYR A 128 4.02 4.96 -8.35
N PHE A 129 3.98 5.33 -7.07
CA PHE A 129 3.76 6.69 -6.60
C PHE A 129 4.35 6.86 -5.21
N ALA A 130 4.92 8.03 -4.96
CA ALA A 130 5.34 8.47 -3.63
C ALA A 130 5.08 9.97 -3.53
N GLY A 131 4.35 10.39 -2.50
CA GLY A 131 4.01 11.79 -2.29
C GLY A 131 2.63 11.99 -1.68
N LYS A 132 2.26 13.27 -1.56
CA LYS A 132 0.95 13.68 -1.03
C LYS A 132 -0.11 13.51 -2.12
N VAL A 133 -1.23 12.92 -1.72
CA VAL A 133 -2.43 12.79 -2.55
C VAL A 133 -3.45 13.79 -2.04
N LEU A 134 -3.84 14.74 -2.90
CA LEU A 134 -4.88 15.70 -2.55
C LEU A 134 -6.24 15.01 -2.65
N THR A 135 -6.92 14.82 -1.52
CA THR A 135 -8.29 14.29 -1.52
C THR A 135 -9.29 15.42 -1.72
N LEU A 136 -10.45 15.14 -2.34
CA LEU A 136 -11.45 16.15 -2.72
C LEU A 136 -11.96 17.04 -1.57
N VAL A 137 -11.80 16.61 -0.32
CA VAL A 137 -12.15 17.42 0.86
C VAL A 137 -11.33 18.72 0.89
N THR A 138 -10.06 18.67 0.47
CA THR A 138 -9.18 19.85 0.44
C THR A 138 -9.54 20.85 -0.66
N TYR A 139 -10.26 20.42 -1.71
CA TYR A 139 -10.70 21.31 -2.79
C TYR A 139 -11.92 22.17 -2.43
N LEU A 140 -12.75 21.72 -1.49
CA LEU A 140 -13.94 22.45 -1.05
C LEU A 140 -13.65 23.45 0.08
N SER A 141 -12.51 23.33 0.75
CA SER A 141 -12.09 24.25 1.83
C SER A 141 -11.27 25.46 1.34
N ALA A 142 -11.06 25.59 0.03
CA ALA A 142 -10.24 26.64 -0.59
C ALA A 142 -11.04 27.62 -1.47
N GLN A 143 -12.36 27.74 -1.27
CA GLN A 143 -13.21 28.78 -1.88
C GLN A 143 -13.89 29.62 -0.81
#